data_AF-A0A1C5EU31-F1
#
_entry.id   AF-A0A1C5EU31-F1
#
_cell.length_a   1.000
_cell.length_b   1.000
_cell.length_c   1.000
_cell.angle_alpha   90.00
_cell.angle_beta   90.00
_cell.angle_gamma   90.00
#
_symmetry.space_group_name_H-M   'P 1'
#
loop_
_entity.id
_entity.type
_entity.pdbx_description
1 polymer ?
#
loop_
_entity_poly.entity_id
_entity_poly.type
_entity_poly.pdbx_seq_one_letter_code
_entity_poly.pdbx_strand_id
1 'polypeptide(L)'
;MSRPLRIGALSAALLLAALAAGCGGDGGRPDTSAHQKLDWSACPAPSSSQDAGATKAPGREWECATLQAPLDYRKPHGRTIGIAMIRAKATGPGKRIGSLIFNF
;
A
#
# COMPACT_ATOMS: atom_id res chain seq x y z
N MET A 1 -64.59 -22.11 -25.00
CA MET A 1 -63.34 -22.90 -25.02
C MET A 1 -62.28 -22.15 -25.81
N SER A 2 -61.49 -21.30 -25.15
CA SER A 2 -60.30 -20.66 -25.73
C SER A 2 -59.44 -20.19 -24.55
N ARG A 3 -58.35 -20.89 -24.21
CA ARG A 3 -57.41 -20.46 -23.16
C ARG A 3 -56.26 -19.68 -23.83
N PRO A 4 -55.98 -18.43 -23.40
CA PRO A 4 -54.97 -17.58 -24.02
C PRO A 4 -53.53 -17.89 -23.59
N LEU A 5 -52.63 -17.34 -24.40
CA LEU A 5 -51.18 -17.52 -24.55
C LEU A 5 -50.32 -17.38 -23.26
N ARG A 6 -49.27 -18.20 -23.23
CA ARG A 6 -48.09 -18.10 -22.35
C ARG A 6 -47.17 -16.96 -22.82
N ILE A 7 -47.10 -15.83 -22.13
CA ILE A 7 -45.99 -14.86 -22.28
C ILE A 7 -45.78 -14.13 -20.95
N GLY A 8 -44.56 -14.16 -20.41
CA GLY A 8 -44.19 -13.28 -19.29
C GLY A 8 -43.10 -13.80 -18.34
N ALA A 9 -42.05 -14.46 -18.84
CA ALA A 9 -40.93 -14.92 -18.00
C ALA A 9 -39.57 -14.38 -18.46
N LEU A 10 -39.52 -13.14 -18.96
CA LEU A 10 -38.26 -12.54 -19.48
C LEU A 10 -37.86 -11.22 -18.82
N SER A 11 -38.60 -10.70 -17.85
CA SER A 11 -38.33 -9.36 -17.29
C SER A 11 -37.51 -9.34 -15.98
N ALA A 12 -37.20 -10.49 -15.37
CA ALA A 12 -36.51 -10.53 -14.07
C ALA A 12 -34.97 -10.63 -14.16
N ALA A 13 -34.40 -10.94 -15.33
CA ALA A 13 -32.96 -11.20 -15.44
C ALA A 13 -32.09 -9.94 -15.61
N LEU A 14 -32.67 -8.80 -16.03
CA LEU A 14 -31.91 -7.60 -16.34
C LEU A 14 -31.61 -6.69 -15.13
N LEU A 15 -32.32 -6.85 -14.01
CA LEU A 15 -32.10 -6.03 -12.81
C LEU A 15 -31.01 -6.55 -11.87
N LEU A 16 -30.58 -7.81 -12.01
CA LEU A 16 -29.52 -8.40 -11.16
C LEU A 16 -28.10 -8.15 -11.68
N ALA A 17 -27.92 -7.74 -12.93
CA ALA A 17 -26.58 -7.46 -13.49
C ALA A 17 -26.01 -6.09 -13.06
N ALA A 18 -26.83 -5.19 -12.53
CA ALA A 18 -26.40 -3.84 -12.16
C ALA A 18 -25.70 -3.75 -10.79
N LEU A 19 -25.75 -4.79 -9.96
CA LEU A 19 -25.15 -4.79 -8.61
C LEU A 19 -23.67 -5.23 -8.58
N ALA A 20 -23.12 -5.72 -9.69
CA ALA A 20 -21.76 -6.29 -9.72
C ALA A 20 -20.65 -5.28 -10.12
N ALA A 21 -20.99 -4.04 -10.47
CA ALA A 21 -20.01 -3.04 -10.94
C ALA A 21 -19.47 -2.09 -9.85
N GLY A 22 -19.78 -2.36 -8.57
CA GLY A 22 -19.48 -1.46 -7.45
C GLY A 22 -18.18 -1.72 -6.67
N CYS A 23 -17.41 -2.77 -6.99
CA CYS A 23 -16.06 -2.92 -6.43
C CYS A 23 -15.07 -2.13 -7.29
N GLY A 24 -15.05 -0.81 -7.09
CA GLY A 24 -13.95 0.02 -7.53
C GLY A 24 -12.68 -0.47 -6.83
N GLY A 25 -11.88 -1.28 -7.52
CA GLY A 25 -10.51 -1.52 -7.10
C GLY A 25 -9.78 -0.17 -7.11
N ASP A 26 -9.20 0.21 -5.97
CA ASP A 26 -8.31 1.36 -5.83
C ASP A 26 -7.03 1.15 -6.66
N GLY A 27 -7.18 1.20 -7.98
CA GLY A 27 -6.10 1.09 -8.94
C GLY A 27 -5.21 2.33 -8.87
N GLY A 28 -4.17 2.26 -8.03
CA GLY A 28 -3.04 3.18 -8.06
C GLY A 28 -2.89 4.11 -6.86
N ARG A 29 -3.72 3.99 -5.81
CA ARG A 29 -3.54 4.82 -4.61
C ARG A 29 -2.51 4.17 -3.66
N PRO A 30 -1.53 4.94 -3.13
CA PRO A 30 -0.62 4.42 -2.11
C PRO A 30 -1.38 3.96 -0.87
N ASP A 31 -1.08 2.76 -0.38
CA ASP A 31 -1.59 2.26 0.89
C ASP A 31 -1.01 3.09 2.04
N THR A 32 -1.87 3.81 2.75
CA THR A 32 -1.52 4.65 3.90
C THR A 32 -1.91 4.00 5.23
N SER A 33 -2.36 2.74 5.19
CA SER A 33 -2.73 2.01 6.39
C SER A 33 -1.52 1.70 7.26
N ALA A 34 -1.77 1.51 8.56
CA ALA A 34 -0.76 1.06 9.50
C ALA A 34 -0.29 -0.39 9.24
N HIS A 35 -1.02 -1.14 8.40
CA HIS A 35 -0.71 -2.53 8.06
C HIS A 35 0.01 -2.69 6.72
N GLN A 36 0.40 -1.58 6.07
CA GLN A 36 1.11 -1.62 4.81
C GLN A 36 2.37 -2.47 4.92
N LYS A 37 2.60 -3.31 3.91
CA LYS A 37 3.82 -4.09 3.78
C LYS A 37 4.83 -3.24 3.01
N LEU A 38 5.97 -2.99 3.63
CA LEU A 38 7.03 -2.22 2.99
C LEU A 38 7.91 -3.12 2.11
N ASP A 39 8.18 -2.65 0.90
CA ASP A 39 9.06 -3.30 -0.07
C ASP A 39 10.51 -2.96 0.24
N TRP A 40 11.09 -3.73 1.17
CA TRP A 40 12.49 -3.57 1.58
C TRP A 40 13.45 -4.06 0.49
N SER A 41 14.45 -3.25 0.19
CA SER A 41 15.48 -3.54 -0.82
C SER A 41 16.84 -2.99 -0.39
N ALA A 42 17.90 -3.28 -1.16
CA ALA A 42 19.20 -2.68 -0.92
C ALA A 42 19.11 -1.16 -1.01
N CYS A 43 19.79 -0.46 -0.10
CA CYS A 43 19.78 1.00 -0.10
C CYS A 43 20.55 1.58 -1.31
N PRO A 44 19.99 2.59 -2.01
CA PRO A 44 20.75 3.34 -3.01
C PRO A 44 21.78 4.26 -2.33
N ALA A 45 22.67 4.84 -3.13
CA ALA A 45 23.44 5.99 -2.69
C ALA A 45 22.49 7.15 -2.32
N PRO A 46 22.78 7.92 -1.26
CA PRO A 46 21.93 9.03 -0.86
C PRO A 46 21.90 10.11 -1.94
N SER A 47 20.78 10.83 -2.04
CA SER A 47 20.71 12.03 -2.86
C SER A 47 21.48 13.18 -2.21
N SER A 48 21.83 14.21 -2.98
CA SER A 48 22.48 15.42 -2.46
C SER A 48 21.65 16.15 -1.39
N SER A 49 20.33 16.00 -1.43
CA SER A 49 19.41 16.53 -0.41
C SER A 49 19.39 15.73 0.89
N GLN A 50 19.80 14.45 0.86
CA GLN A 50 19.89 13.58 2.02
C GLN A 50 21.26 13.71 2.68
N ASP A 51 22.32 13.70 1.86
CA ASP A 51 23.69 13.92 2.29
C ASP A 51 24.50 14.42 1.07
N ALA A 52 24.92 15.69 1.12
CA ALA A 52 25.64 16.32 0.02
C ALA A 52 27.06 15.76 -0.20
N GLY A 53 27.63 15.07 0.80
CA GLY A 53 28.99 14.53 0.77
C GLY A 53 29.05 13.02 0.53
N ALA A 54 27.97 12.29 0.80
CA ALA A 54 27.93 10.85 0.61
C ALA A 54 27.55 10.47 -0.84
N THR A 55 28.45 9.76 -1.51
CA THR A 55 28.25 9.28 -2.88
C THR A 55 28.10 7.76 -2.97
N LYS A 56 28.29 7.06 -1.85
CA LYS A 56 28.23 5.59 -1.79
C LYS A 56 26.96 5.14 -1.09
N ALA A 57 26.41 4.02 -1.56
CA ALA A 57 25.35 3.32 -0.86
C ALA A 57 25.84 2.85 0.53
N PRO A 58 24.94 2.78 1.52
CA PRO A 58 25.20 2.11 2.79
C PRO A 58 25.65 0.66 2.59
N GLY A 59 26.25 0.07 3.63
CA GLY A 59 26.63 -1.34 3.62
C GLY A 59 25.44 -2.28 3.37
N ARG A 60 25.74 -3.52 2.94
CA ARG A 60 24.74 -4.53 2.54
C ARG A 60 23.85 -5.01 3.69
N GLU A 61 24.23 -4.70 4.93
CA GLU A 61 23.44 -4.96 6.14
C GLU A 61 22.21 -4.05 6.26
N TRP A 62 22.18 -2.95 5.50
CA TRP A 62 21.09 -1.99 5.49
C TRP A 62 20.10 -2.28 4.37
N GLU A 63 18.81 -2.21 4.72
CA GLU A 63 17.71 -2.25 3.79
C GLU A 63 16.90 -0.95 3.87
N CYS A 64 16.47 -0.47 2.71
CA CYS A 64 15.69 0.75 2.58
C CYS A 64 14.31 0.44 2.01
N ALA A 65 13.33 1.25 2.41
CA ALA A 65 11.96 1.22 1.89
C ALA A 65 11.32 2.61 2.03
N THR A 66 10.14 2.78 1.43
CA THR A 66 9.34 4.00 1.57
C THR A 66 8.02 3.67 2.24
N LEU A 67 7.76 4.26 3.42
CA LEU A 67 6.48 4.20 4.12
C LEU A 67 5.58 5.33 3.61
N GLN A 68 4.36 5.03 3.20
CA GLN A 68 3.43 6.03 2.73
C GLN A 68 2.50 6.50 3.85
N ALA A 69 2.40 7.82 4.04
CA ALA A 69 1.55 8.44 5.04
C ALA A 69 0.65 9.51 4.40
N PRO A 70 -0.56 9.76 4.95
CA PRO A 70 -1.37 10.88 4.49
C PRO A 70 -0.72 12.20 4.95
N LEU A 71 -0.70 13.19 4.07
CA LEU A 71 -0.20 14.52 4.40
C LEU A 71 -1.11 15.25 5.39
N ASP A 72 -2.43 15.01 5.31
CA ASP A 72 -3.43 15.47 6.29
C ASP A 72 -4.25 14.26 6.74
N TYR A 73 -4.12 13.87 8.01
CA TYR A 73 -4.83 12.72 8.58
C TYR A 73 -6.36 12.92 8.65
N ARG A 74 -6.87 14.15 8.57
CA ARG A 74 -8.32 14.41 8.41
C ARG A 74 -8.81 14.11 7.00
N LYS A 75 -7.88 13.99 6.04
CA LYS A 75 -8.12 13.59 4.65
C LYS A 75 -7.23 12.38 4.34
N PRO A 76 -7.49 11.19 4.94
CA PRO A 76 -6.63 10.02 4.81
C PRO A 76 -6.53 9.50 3.36
N HIS A 77 -7.60 9.68 2.58
CA HIS A 77 -7.61 9.47 1.14
C HIS A 77 -7.28 10.76 0.37
N GLY A 78 -6.36 11.58 0.89
CA GLY A 78 -5.86 12.82 0.29
C GLY A 78 -4.43 12.67 -0.23
N ARG A 79 -3.72 13.79 -0.39
CA ARG A 79 -2.30 13.76 -0.77
C ARG A 79 -1.49 12.92 0.23
N THR A 80 -0.52 12.16 -0.26
CA THR A 80 0.38 11.35 0.56
C THR A 80 1.80 11.93 0.53
N ILE A 81 2.59 11.51 1.50
CA ILE A 81 4.03 11.74 1.58
C ILE A 81 4.73 10.40 1.81
N GLY A 82 5.89 10.23 1.17
CA GLY A 82 6.78 9.11 1.41
C GLY A 82 7.77 9.43 2.53
N ILE A 83 7.84 8.56 3.52
CA ILE A 83 8.81 8.59 4.60
C ILE A 83 9.91 7.58 4.23
N ALA A 84 11.13 8.07 4.05
CA ALA A 84 12.28 7.21 3.80
C ALA A 84 12.63 6.42 5.07
N MET A 85 12.63 5.10 4.95
CA MET A 85 12.92 4.18 6.04
C MET A 85 14.23 3.45 5.75
N ILE A 86 15.07 3.30 6.78
CA ILE A 86 16.27 2.47 6.76
C ILE A 86 16.22 1.49 7.94
N ARG A 87 16.65 0.24 7.73
CA ARG A 87 16.72 -0.77 8.79
C ARG A 87 17.97 -1.64 8.67
N ALA A 88 18.46 -2.11 9.81
CA ALA A 88 19.34 -3.27 9.90
C ALA A 88 18.55 -4.43 10.52
N LYS A 89 18.70 -5.64 9.97
CA LYS A 89 18.07 -6.84 10.55
C LYS A 89 18.81 -7.26 11.82
N ALA A 90 18.07 -7.71 12.83
CA ALA A 90 18.66 -8.28 14.03
C ALA A 90 19.48 -9.54 13.71
N THR A 91 20.70 -9.63 14.23
CA THR A 91 21.65 -10.73 14.01
C THR A 91 22.02 -11.51 15.28
N GLY A 92 21.53 -11.05 16.44
CA GLY A 92 21.82 -11.67 17.74
C GLY A 92 21.20 -13.06 17.91
N PRO A 93 21.61 -13.83 18.93
CA PRO A 93 21.05 -15.14 19.20
C PRO A 93 19.57 -15.04 19.61
N GLY A 94 18.79 -16.05 19.26
CA GLY A 94 17.36 -16.14 19.58
C GLY A 94 16.43 -15.55 18.52
N LYS A 95 15.14 -15.46 18.85
CA LYS A 95 14.12 -14.95 17.92
C LYS A 95 14.07 -13.42 17.96
N ARG A 96 13.82 -12.80 16.81
CA ARG A 96 13.53 -11.36 16.71
C ARG A 96 12.34 -11.00 17.61
N ILE A 97 12.55 -10.09 18.56
CA ILE A 97 11.49 -9.55 19.43
C ILE A 97 10.65 -8.51 18.67
N GLY A 98 11.29 -7.57 17.96
CA GLY A 98 10.60 -6.47 17.30
C GLY A 98 11.56 -5.54 16.56
N SER A 99 11.14 -4.28 16.36
CA SER A 99 11.98 -3.21 15.83
C SER A 99 12.25 -2.20 16.93
N LEU A 100 13.51 -1.79 17.09
CA LEU A 100 13.86 -0.57 17.81
C LEU A 100 13.74 0.60 16.83
N ILE A 101 12.82 1.52 17.09
CA ILE A 101 12.68 2.77 16.34
C ILE A 101 13.25 3.89 17.22
N PHE A 102 14.08 4.74 16.64
CA PHE A 102 14.69 5.85 17.35
C PHE A 102 14.60 7.14 16.52
N ASN A 103 14.68 8.25 17.21
CA ASN A 103 14.77 9.60 16.67
C ASN A 103 15.79 10.36 17.53
N PHE A 104 16.68 11.13 16.92
CA PHE A 104 17.70 11.91 17.61
C PHE A 104 17.25 13.34 17.85
#